data_AF-A0AA38IVD3-F1
#
_entry.id   AF-A0AA38IVD3-F1
#
_cell.length_a   1.000
_cell.length_b   1.000
_cell.length_c   1.000
_cell.angle_alpha   90.00
_cell.angle_beta   90.00
_cell.angle_gamma   90.00
#
_symmetry.space_group_name_H-M   'P 1'
#
loop_
_entity.id
_entity.type
_entity.pdbx_description
1 polymer ?
#
loop_
_entity_poly.entity_id
_entity_poly.type
_entity_poly.pdbx_seq_one_letter_code
_entity_poly.pdbx_strand_id
1 'polypeptide(L)'
;MLVGIVDTIFADVAQPDQARIVALNAQHFLKNGGHFVISIKAPCIDSTAKPEAVFAAEVEKLRADHLKPQEQLSLEPYERDHAVVVGRFRPRSGKQ
;
A
#
# COMPACT_ATOMS: atom_id res chain seq x y z
N MET A 1 -6.26 -24.22 9.27
CA MET A 1 -4.92 -23.73 8.90
C MET A 1 -4.89 -22.24 9.22
N LEU A 2 -4.05 -21.82 10.17
CA LEU A 2 -3.92 -20.41 10.55
C LEU A 2 -2.73 -19.81 9.78
N VAL A 3 -2.91 -18.61 9.24
CA VAL A 3 -1.83 -17.87 8.57
C VAL A 3 -0.87 -17.36 9.66
N GLY A 4 0.42 -17.72 9.53
CA GLY A 4 1.47 -17.23 10.41
C GLY A 4 1.88 -15.79 10.09
N ILE A 5 2.85 -15.26 10.84
CA ILE A 5 3.47 -13.99 10.52
C ILE A 5 4.24 -14.11 9.19
N VAL A 6 4.03 -13.15 8.28
CA VAL A 6 4.61 -13.12 6.94
C VAL A 6 5.69 -12.05 6.81
N ASP A 7 6.53 -12.19 5.79
CA ASP A 7 7.59 -11.24 5.46
C ASP A 7 7.12 -10.10 4.55
N THR A 8 6.13 -10.36 3.71
CA THR A 8 5.64 -9.43 2.68
C THR A 8 4.12 -9.58 2.49
N ILE A 9 3.42 -8.46 2.30
CA ILE A 9 2.04 -8.41 1.81
C ILE A 9 2.04 -7.88 0.37
N PHE A 10 1.34 -8.57 -0.54
CA PHE A 10 0.96 -8.04 -1.84
C PHE A 10 -0.56 -7.80 -1.85
N ALA A 11 -1.00 -6.62 -2.27
CA ALA A 11 -2.40 -6.23 -2.28
C ALA A 11 -2.84 -5.68 -3.64
N ASP A 12 -3.69 -6.44 -4.33
CA ASP A 12 -4.37 -6.03 -5.58
C ASP A 12 -5.90 -6.11 -5.40
N VAL A 13 -6.38 -5.46 -4.35
CA VAL A 13 -7.81 -5.39 -4.03
C VAL A 13 -8.37 -4.07 -4.57
N ALA A 14 -9.47 -4.11 -5.31
CA ALA A 14 -10.14 -2.94 -5.90
C ALA A 14 -11.26 -2.38 -4.99
N GLN A 15 -10.89 -1.86 -3.82
CA GLN A 15 -11.82 -1.39 -2.80
C GLN A 15 -11.51 0.07 -2.43
N PRO A 16 -12.52 0.95 -2.22
CA PRO A 16 -12.27 2.34 -1.85
C PRO A 16 -11.50 2.53 -0.53
N ASP A 17 -11.54 1.55 0.36
CA ASP A 17 -10.84 1.54 1.64
C ASP A 17 -9.61 0.61 1.66
N GLN A 18 -8.97 0.44 0.50
CA GLN A 18 -7.82 -0.45 0.31
C GLN A 18 -6.68 -0.20 1.31
N ALA A 19 -6.27 1.05 1.55
CA ALA A 19 -5.23 1.35 2.55
C ALA A 19 -5.56 0.78 3.95
N ARG A 20 -6.83 0.90 4.38
CA ARG A 20 -7.30 0.36 5.67
C ARG A 20 -7.23 -1.16 5.69
N ILE A 21 -7.60 -1.83 4.60
CA ILE A 21 -7.53 -3.29 4.48
C ILE A 21 -6.08 -3.76 4.62
N VAL A 22 -5.15 -3.11 3.91
CA VAL A 22 -3.72 -3.46 3.98
C VAL A 22 -3.15 -3.19 5.36
N ALA A 23 -3.51 -2.06 5.98
CA ALA A 23 -3.09 -1.70 7.33
C ALA A 23 -3.51 -2.74 8.37
N LEU A 24 -4.78 -3.16 8.37
CA LEU A 24 -5.28 -4.18 9.29
C LEU A 24 -4.57 -5.52 9.09
N ASN A 25 -4.38 -5.95 7.84
CA ASN A 25 -3.64 -7.17 7.54
C ASN A 25 -2.17 -7.07 7.99
N ALA A 26 -1.54 -5.92 7.82
CA ALA A 26 -0.18 -5.68 8.28
C ALA A 26 -0.06 -5.73 9.81
N GLN A 27 -1.02 -5.14 10.53
CA GLN A 27 -1.05 -5.16 11.99
C GLN A 27 -1.17 -6.57 12.58
N HIS A 28 -1.91 -7.46 11.91
CA HIS A 28 -2.13 -8.82 12.40
C HIS A 28 -1.09 -9.83 11.90
N PHE A 29 -0.60 -9.68 10.67
CA PHE A 29 0.15 -10.73 9.99
C PHE A 29 1.51 -10.30 9.46
N LEU A 30 1.81 -9.01 9.29
CA LEU A 30 3.11 -8.58 8.76
C LEU A 30 4.10 -8.32 9.91
N LYS A 31 5.29 -8.92 9.82
CA LYS A 31 6.36 -8.65 10.79
C LYS A 31 6.75 -7.17 10.76
N ASN A 32 7.21 -6.63 11.90
CA ASN A 32 7.85 -5.31 11.92
C ASN A 32 9.08 -5.30 10.99
N GLY A 33 9.19 -4.28 10.15
CA GLY A 33 10.17 -4.18 9.08
C GLY A 33 9.86 -5.04 7.84
N GLY A 34 8.75 -5.78 7.83
CA GLY A 34 8.25 -6.51 6.67
C GLY A 34 7.81 -5.57 5.54
N HIS A 35 7.77 -6.10 4.32
CA HIS A 35 7.47 -5.31 3.13
C HIS A 35 5.99 -5.33 2.80
N PHE A 36 5.54 -4.27 2.12
CA PHE A 36 4.25 -4.30 1.45
C PHE A 36 4.40 -3.82 0.01
N VAL A 37 3.56 -4.36 -0.86
CA VAL A 37 3.38 -3.97 -2.24
C VAL A 37 1.88 -3.80 -2.43
N ILE A 38 1.44 -2.60 -2.81
CA ILE A 38 0.03 -2.28 -3.02
C ILE A 38 -0.15 -1.74 -4.44
N SER A 39 -1.06 -2.36 -5.18
CA SER A 39 -1.52 -1.93 -6.50
C SER A 39 -2.72 -1.00 -6.31
N ILE A 40 -2.53 0.29 -6.54
CA ILE A 40 -3.56 1.33 -6.39
C ILE A 40 -4.22 1.55 -7.76
N LYS A 41 -5.52 1.27 -7.82
CA LYS A 41 -6.37 1.48 -9.01
C LYS A 41 -7.19 2.73 -8.80
N ALA A 42 -6.73 3.89 -9.29
CA ALA A 42 -7.38 5.16 -8.97
C ALA A 42 -8.89 5.20 -9.29
N PRO A 43 -9.37 4.67 -10.44
CA PRO A 43 -10.80 4.68 -10.77
C PRO A 43 -11.69 3.87 -9.81
N CYS A 44 -11.13 2.86 -9.14
CA CYS A 44 -11.87 2.04 -8.17
C CYS A 44 -12.00 2.71 -6.79
N ILE A 45 -11.15 3.68 -6.50
CA ILE A 45 -11.15 4.41 -5.22
C ILE A 45 -12.00 5.67 -5.34
N ASP A 46 -11.71 6.49 -6.36
CA ASP A 46 -12.48 7.68 -6.67
C ASP A 46 -12.42 7.98 -8.17
N SER A 47 -13.51 7.68 -8.87
CA SER A 47 -13.64 7.92 -10.32
C SER A 47 -13.76 9.40 -10.71
N THR A 48 -13.96 10.31 -9.75
CA THR A 48 -14.16 11.74 -10.02
C THR A 48 -12.88 12.56 -9.83
N ALA A 49 -11.95 12.05 -9.04
CA ALA A 49 -10.68 12.69 -8.75
C ALA A 49 -9.61 12.37 -9.83
N LYS A 50 -8.59 13.22 -9.91
CA LYS A 50 -7.42 12.94 -10.74
C LYS A 50 -6.60 11.79 -10.13
N PRO A 51 -6.04 10.85 -10.92
CA PRO A 51 -5.28 9.72 -10.41
C PRO A 51 -4.16 10.10 -9.45
N GLU A 52 -3.42 11.19 -9.73
CA GLU A 52 -2.31 11.64 -8.90
C GLU A 52 -2.77 12.08 -7.50
N ALA A 53 -3.96 12.69 -7.41
CA ALA A 53 -4.56 13.08 -6.14
C ALA A 53 -5.00 11.85 -5.33
N VAL A 54 -5.56 10.84 -6.00
CA VAL A 54 -5.93 9.56 -5.36
C VAL A 54 -4.69 8.85 -4.83
N PHE A 55 -3.61 8.76 -5.63
CA PHE A 55 -2.36 8.14 -5.20
C PHE A 55 -1.76 8.84 -3.99
N ALA A 56 -1.71 10.18 -3.99
CA ALA A 56 -1.21 10.95 -2.86
C ALA A 56 -2.05 10.72 -1.60
N ALA A 57 -3.38 10.71 -1.73
CA ALA A 57 -4.28 10.46 -0.60
C ALA A 57 -4.11 9.05 -0.02
N GLU A 58 -3.99 8.02 -0.85
CA GLU A 58 -3.74 6.64 -0.37
C GLU A 58 -2.37 6.52 0.30
N VAL A 59 -1.33 7.16 -0.24
CA VAL A 59 0.00 7.21 0.37
C VAL A 59 -0.05 7.81 1.78
N GLU A 60 -0.80 8.90 1.98
CA GLU A 60 -0.95 9.50 3.31
C GLU A 60 -1.72 8.60 4.28
N LYS A 61 -2.76 7.89 3.82
CA LYS A 61 -3.46 6.88 4.64
C LYS A 61 -2.51 5.76 5.09
N LEU A 62 -1.68 5.23 4.17
CA LEU A 62 -0.68 4.21 4.51
C LEU A 62 0.30 4.72 5.58
N ARG A 63 0.79 5.96 5.44
CA ARG A 63 1.70 6.57 6.42
C ARG A 63 1.07 6.68 7.80
N ALA A 64 -0.20 7.08 7.88
CA ALA A 64 -0.94 7.18 9.13
C ALA A 64 -1.00 5.84 9.88
N ASP A 65 -1.03 4.72 9.13
CA ASP A 65 -1.07 3.35 9.68
C ASP A 65 0.31 2.69 9.85
N HIS A 66 1.39 3.48 9.89
CA HIS A 66 2.78 3.02 10.03
C HIS A 66 3.31 2.15 8.89
N LEU A 67 2.65 2.17 7.72
CA LEU A 67 3.18 1.64 6.47
C LEU A 67 3.96 2.75 5.79
N LYS A 68 5.29 2.71 5.88
CA LYS A 68 6.17 3.73 5.29
C LYS A 68 6.42 3.40 3.81
N PRO A 69 5.88 4.18 2.86
CA PRO A 69 6.20 4.03 1.44
C PRO A 69 7.67 4.37 1.20
N GLN A 70 8.30 3.64 0.29
CA GLN A 70 9.69 3.83 -0.14
C GLN A 70 9.77 4.24 -1.61
N GLU A 71 8.92 3.65 -2.45
CA GLU A 71 8.89 3.92 -3.88
C GLU A 71 7.45 3.81 -4.39
N GLN A 72 7.13 4.61 -5.39
CA GLN A 72 5.87 4.62 -6.10
C GLN A 72 6.18 4.68 -7.60
N LEU A 73 5.57 3.80 -8.37
CA LEU A 73 5.76 3.71 -9.81
C LEU A 73 4.41 3.63 -10.51
N SER A 74 4.22 4.43 -11.56
CA SER A 74 3.09 4.27 -12.48
C SER A 74 3.27 3.00 -13.30
N LEU A 75 2.19 2.26 -13.55
CA LEU A 75 2.21 1.08 -14.42
C LEU A 75 2.05 1.40 -15.90
N GLU A 76 2.04 2.68 -16.28
CA GLU A 76 2.04 3.05 -17.69
C GLU A 76 3.33 2.58 -18.40
N PRO A 77 3.22 2.04 -19.63
CA PRO A 77 2.04 2.04 -20.52
C PRO A 77 1.13 0.80 -20.39
N TYR A 78 1.36 -0.09 -19.45
CA TYR A 78 0.66 -1.39 -19.37
C TYR A 78 -0.73 -1.29 -18.74
N GLU A 79 -0.87 -0.51 -17.67
CA GLU A 79 -2.14 -0.28 -16.99
C GLU A 79 -2.33 1.23 -16.74
N ARG A 80 -3.44 1.76 -17.23
CA ARG A 80 -3.76 3.20 -17.16
C ARG A 80 -4.31 3.55 -15.78
N ASP A 81 -3.92 4.71 -15.24
CA ASP A 81 -4.39 5.20 -13.93
C ASP A 81 -4.13 4.22 -12.77
N HIS A 82 -3.09 3.39 -12.92
CA HIS A 82 -2.60 2.45 -11.92
C HIS A 82 -1.21 2.85 -11.44
N ALA A 83 -0.98 2.68 -10.14
CA ALA A 83 0.34 2.83 -9.54
C ALA A 83 0.62 1.70 -8.56
N VAL A 84 1.86 1.23 -8.52
CA VAL A 84 2.34 0.34 -7.46
C VAL A 84 3.11 1.17 -6.45
N VAL A 85 2.78 0.99 -5.18
CA VAL A 85 3.53 1.55 -4.07
C VAL A 85 4.18 0.39 -3.31
N VAL A 86 5.48 0.53 -3.02
CA VAL A 86 6.23 -0.42 -2.21
C VAL A 86 6.76 0.27 -0.97
N GLY A 87 6.84 -0.47 0.14
CA GLY A 87 7.36 0.08 1.37
C GLY A 87 7.54 -0.94 2.49
N ARG A 88 7.72 -0.43 3.71
CA ARG A 88 7.92 -1.23 4.92
C ARG A 88 6.93 -0.87 6.02
N PHE A 89 6.42 -1.88 6.69
CA PHE A 89 5.61 -1.74 7.89
C PHE A 89 6.50 -1.56 9.11
N ARG A 90 6.27 -0.50 9.91
CA ARG A 90 7.03 -0.22 11.15
C ARG A 90 8.54 -0.48 10.99
N PRO A 91 9.21 0.15 10.01
CA PRO A 91 10.64 -0.05 9.81
C PRO A 91 11.38 0.35 11.09
N ARG A 92 12.28 -0.51 11.56
CA ARG A 92 13.16 -0.15 12.67
C ARG A 92 13.98 1.09 12.28
N SER A 93 14.09 2.06 13.18
CA SER A 93 15.03 3.16 13.05
C SER A 93 16.46 2.62 13.15
N GLY A 94 17.00 2.13 12.04
CA GLY A 94 18.44 2.00 11.90
C GLY A 94 19.02 3.40 11.82
N LYS A 95 19.91 3.76 12.75
CA LYS A 95 20.91 4.80 12.47
C LYS A 95 21.57 4.40 11.15
N GLN A 96 21.47 5.27 10.14
CA GLN A 96 22.34 5.21 8.96
C GLN A 96 23.79 5.37 9.42
#